data_AF-A0A8C2CXV0-F1
#
_entry.id   AF-A0A8C2CXV0-F1
#
_cell.length_a   1.000
_cell.length_b   1.000
_cell.length_c   1.000
_cell.angle_alpha   90.00
_cell.angle_beta   90.00
_cell.angle_gamma   90.00
#
_symmetry.space_group_name_H-M   'P 1'
#
loop_
_entity.id
_entity.type
_entity.pdbx_description
1 polymer ?
#
loop_
_entity_poly.entity_id
_entity_poly.type
_entity_poly.pdbx_seq_one_letter_code
_entity_poly.pdbx_strand_id
1 'polypeptide(L)'
;MSPFRLSKRVCVCVCVFRSLKRENPHLSEDVVLIRALRDSNLPKFLKDDAVGILTDFFPGVTIPEHDYSVLQSTIHSSLCQRSLQHLPSIISKVIQLYETMLVRHGVMLVGPTGSGKTTVYCVLADTLDTLYHAGHQNPFYIVKTYMLNPRSVSMGELYGEQDFSDDHKWVISGGPVDALWIENMNTVLDDNKMLCLANSESIKLTSSIDMMFEVQDVAVASPTTVSHCGMVYIDTEELKWMPYAQSVHIALQSLTAEHQRLLKK
;
A
#
# COMPACT_ATOMS: atom_id res chain seq x y z
N MET A 1 -17.78 -16.79 32.21
CA MET A 1 -17.13 -15.52 31.82
C MET A 1 -16.39 -15.75 30.53
N SER A 2 -17.01 -15.40 29.40
CA SER A 2 -16.36 -15.44 28.09
C SER A 2 -15.31 -14.33 28.04
N PRO A 3 -14.08 -14.61 27.55
CA PRO A 3 -13.09 -13.57 27.36
C PRO A 3 -13.63 -12.58 26.33
N PHE A 4 -13.55 -11.29 26.67
CA PHE A 4 -13.90 -10.17 25.80
C PHE A 4 -13.23 -10.37 24.44
N ARG A 5 -14.02 -10.70 23.42
CA ARG A 5 -13.59 -10.59 22.01
C ARG A 5 -13.54 -9.10 21.71
N LEU A 6 -12.45 -8.45 22.07
CA LEU A 6 -12.13 -7.13 21.52
C LEU A 6 -12.12 -7.30 20.00
N SER A 7 -12.93 -6.48 19.31
CA SER A 7 -12.92 -6.43 17.85
C SER A 7 -11.48 -6.26 17.37
N LYS A 8 -11.06 -7.01 16.33
CA LYS A 8 -9.69 -6.95 15.76
C LYS A 8 -9.23 -5.49 15.53
N ARG A 9 -10.17 -4.57 15.31
CA ARG A 9 -9.95 -3.11 15.17
C ARG A 9 -9.35 -2.46 16.42
N VAL A 10 -9.85 -2.79 17.61
CA VAL A 10 -9.33 -2.25 18.87
C VAL A 10 -7.94 -2.82 19.12
N CYS A 11 -7.69 -4.08 18.76
CA CYS A 11 -6.38 -4.69 18.89
C CYS A 11 -5.32 -3.99 18.03
N VAL A 12 -5.62 -3.72 16.75
CA VAL A 12 -4.72 -2.97 15.85
C VAL A 12 -4.43 -1.57 16.41
N CYS A 13 -5.46 -0.84 16.86
CA CYS A 13 -5.28 0.48 17.45
C CYS A 13 -4.38 0.45 18.70
N VAL A 14 -4.53 -0.58 19.56
CA VAL A 14 -3.70 -0.75 20.76
C VAL A 14 -2.26 -1.10 20.40
N CYS A 15 -2.03 -1.91 19.36
CA CYS A 15 -0.70 -2.21 18.85
C CYS A 15 0.01 -0.95 18.31
N VAL A 16 -0.70 -0.15 17.50
CA VAL A 16 -0.20 1.12 16.96
C VAL A 16 0.09 2.11 18.09
N PHE A 17 -0.83 2.26 19.04
CA PHE A 17 -0.63 3.09 20.25
C PHE A 17 0.64 2.71 21.00
N ARG A 18 0.84 1.39 21.20
CA ARG A 18 2.01 0.89 21.93
C ARG A 18 3.32 1.08 21.16
N SER A 19 3.31 1.14 19.83
CA SER A 19 4.51 1.49 19.05
C SER A 19 4.80 2.99 19.14
N LEU A 20 3.79 3.82 18.90
CA LEU A 20 3.90 5.28 18.93
C LEU A 20 4.32 5.81 20.31
N LYS A 21 3.88 5.17 21.40
CA LYS A 21 4.29 5.52 22.77
C LYS A 21 5.76 5.17 23.05
N ARG A 22 6.31 4.14 22.40
CA ARG A 22 7.75 3.81 22.49
C ARG A 22 8.59 4.79 21.71
N GLU A 23 8.12 5.22 20.54
CA GLU A 23 8.80 6.20 19.68
C GLU A 23 8.76 7.62 20.25
N ASN A 24 7.67 7.99 20.94
CA ASN A 24 7.46 9.32 21.50
C ASN A 24 7.15 9.27 23.00
N PRO A 25 8.14 9.01 23.88
CA PRO A 25 7.91 8.90 25.33
C PRO A 25 7.41 10.21 25.95
N HIS A 26 7.77 11.36 25.35
CA HIS A 26 7.48 12.70 25.86
C HIS A 26 6.05 13.19 25.61
N LEU A 27 5.31 12.56 24.68
CA LEU A 27 3.93 12.92 24.39
C LEU A 27 2.97 12.32 25.43
N SER A 28 1.90 13.04 25.77
CA SER A 28 0.84 12.53 26.64
C SER A 28 0.16 11.32 26.01
N GLU A 29 -0.24 10.35 26.83
CA GLU A 29 -0.89 9.12 26.33
C GLU A 29 -2.17 9.43 25.55
N ASP A 30 -2.93 10.44 25.96
CA ASP A 30 -4.16 10.83 25.27
C ASP A 30 -3.89 11.29 23.83
N VAL A 31 -2.83 12.07 23.60
CA VAL A 31 -2.46 12.54 22.25
C VAL A 31 -1.98 11.36 21.39
N VAL A 32 -1.22 10.43 21.98
CA VAL A 32 -0.74 9.22 21.28
C VAL A 32 -1.90 8.27 20.95
N LEU A 33 -2.91 8.16 21.82
CA LEU A 33 -4.09 7.33 21.60
C LEU A 33 -5.00 7.91 20.52
N ILE A 34 -5.24 9.22 20.54
CA ILE A 34 -6.01 9.93 19.51
C ILE A 34 -5.31 9.78 18.16
N ARG A 35 -3.98 9.87 18.13
CA ARG A 35 -3.18 9.61 16.93
C ARG A 35 -3.33 8.17 16.43
N ALA A 36 -3.16 7.18 17.30
CA ALA A 36 -3.34 5.77 16.92
C ALA A 36 -4.76 5.47 16.40
N LEU A 37 -5.78 6.10 17.00
CA LEU A 37 -7.17 6.01 16.54
C LEU A 37 -7.37 6.68 15.19
N ARG A 38 -6.78 7.87 14.98
CA ARG A 38 -6.79 8.55 13.68
C ARG A 38 -6.12 7.67 12.63
N ASP A 39 -4.89 7.24 12.83
CA ASP A 39 -4.08 6.51 11.84
C ASP A 39 -4.72 5.15 11.49
N SER A 40 -5.36 4.49 12.46
CA SER A 40 -6.10 3.23 12.23
C SER A 40 -7.37 3.40 11.37
N ASN A 41 -7.92 4.62 11.31
CA ASN A 41 -9.21 4.92 10.70
C ASN A 41 -9.12 5.87 9.49
N LEU A 42 -8.07 6.70 9.39
CA LEU A 42 -7.83 7.66 8.30
C LEU A 42 -7.86 7.01 6.91
N PRO A 43 -7.30 5.81 6.69
CA PRO A 43 -7.35 5.16 5.38
C PRO A 43 -8.76 4.76 4.93
N LYS A 44 -9.73 4.70 5.86
CA LYS A 44 -11.09 4.20 5.63
C LYS A 44 -12.11 5.31 5.44
N PHE A 45 -11.76 6.56 5.73
CA PHE A 45 -12.66 7.70 5.54
C PHE A 45 -12.48 8.31 4.17
N LEU A 46 -13.60 8.75 3.58
CA LEU A 46 -13.57 9.69 2.46
C LEU A 46 -13.01 11.02 2.97
N LYS A 47 -12.30 11.76 2.11
CA LYS A 47 -11.54 12.97 2.49
C LYS A 47 -12.36 14.00 3.25
N ASP A 48 -13.66 14.11 2.94
CA ASP A 48 -14.58 15.07 3.56
C ASP A 48 -15.08 14.62 4.95
N ASP A 49 -15.26 13.32 5.17
CA ASP A 49 -15.79 12.79 6.45
C ASP A 49 -14.70 12.71 7.54
N ALA A 50 -13.44 12.57 7.14
CA ALA A 50 -12.31 12.37 8.05
C ALA A 50 -12.11 13.57 8.99
N VAL A 51 -12.23 14.79 8.46
CA VAL A 51 -11.94 16.01 9.23
C VAL A 51 -13.07 16.34 10.19
N GLY A 52 -14.32 16.24 9.75
CA GLY A 52 -15.50 16.56 10.56
C GLY A 52 -15.64 15.68 11.80
N ILE A 53 -15.48 14.37 11.63
CA ILE A 53 -15.57 13.39 12.72
C ILE A 53 -14.47 13.65 13.77
N LEU A 54 -13.23 13.88 13.35
CA LEU A 54 -12.10 14.07 14.29
C LEU A 54 -12.25 15.35 15.13
N THR A 55 -12.73 16.44 14.54
CA THR A 55 -13.02 17.68 15.27
C THR A 55 -14.19 17.56 16.24
N ASP A 56 -15.16 16.68 15.94
CA ASP A 56 -16.33 16.44 16.77
C ASP A 56 -16.00 15.53 17.98
N PHE A 57 -15.18 14.50 17.76
CA PHE A 57 -14.76 13.59 18.83
C PHE A 57 -13.66 14.18 19.75
N PHE A 58 -12.78 15.06 19.25
CA PHE A 58 -11.64 15.59 20.01
C PHE A 58 -11.41 17.09 19.76
N PRO A 59 -12.27 17.97 20.29
CA PRO A 59 -12.09 19.42 20.16
C PRO A 59 -10.84 19.89 20.94
N GLY A 60 -9.93 20.59 20.24
CA GLY A 60 -8.78 21.28 20.85
C GLY A 60 -7.45 20.54 20.88
N VAL A 61 -7.34 19.36 20.25
CA VAL A 61 -6.07 18.62 20.16
C VAL A 61 -5.36 18.91 18.83
N THR A 62 -4.23 19.61 18.88
CA THR A 62 -3.33 19.75 17.72
C THR A 62 -2.46 18.50 17.61
N ILE A 63 -2.80 17.63 16.68
CA ILE A 63 -2.07 16.38 16.44
C ILE A 63 -0.79 16.72 15.65
N PRO A 64 0.41 16.42 16.16
CA PRO A 64 1.64 16.60 15.41
C PRO A 64 1.64 15.63 14.21
N GLU A 65 1.82 16.16 13.01
CA GLU A 65 1.95 15.37 11.79
C GLU A 65 3.23 14.51 11.84
N HIS A 66 3.20 13.31 11.26
CA HIS A 66 4.42 12.52 11.08
C HIS A 66 5.32 13.24 10.07
N ASP A 67 6.58 13.50 10.46
CA ASP A 67 7.58 14.06 9.55
C ASP A 67 8.03 13.00 8.53
N TYR A 68 7.23 12.81 7.48
CA TYR A 68 7.61 12.03 6.30
C TYR A 68 8.50 12.81 5.33
N SER A 69 9.18 13.87 5.77
CA SER A 69 9.95 14.77 4.91
C SER A 69 11.02 14.04 4.09
N VAL A 70 11.69 13.04 4.67
CA VAL A 70 12.68 12.19 3.96
C VAL A 70 12.02 11.28 2.93
N LEU A 71 10.91 10.64 3.31
CA LEU A 71 10.15 9.77 2.39
C LEU A 71 9.57 10.58 1.23
N GLN A 72 8.96 11.73 1.51
CA GLN A 72 8.39 12.64 0.52
C GLN A 72 9.45 13.14 -0.47
N SER A 73 10.60 13.62 0.02
CA SER A 73 11.69 14.08 -0.85
C SER A 73 12.25 12.97 -1.75
N THR A 74 12.28 11.73 -1.26
CA THR A 74 12.71 10.59 -2.06
C THR A 74 11.65 10.14 -3.06
N ILE A 75 10.36 10.20 -2.71
CA ILE A 75 9.24 9.98 -3.65
C ILE A 75 9.31 11.00 -4.79
N HIS A 76 9.55 12.28 -4.47
CA HIS A 76 9.77 13.32 -5.49
C HIS A 76 10.93 12.97 -6.42
N SER A 77 12.06 12.52 -5.86
CA SER A 77 13.22 12.12 -6.65
C SER A 77 12.91 10.91 -7.56
N SER A 78 12.16 9.93 -7.05
CA SER A 78 11.76 8.74 -7.81
C SER A 78 10.76 9.06 -8.93
N LEU A 79 9.84 10.00 -8.69
CA LEU A 79 8.92 10.52 -9.73
C LEU A 79 9.68 11.25 -10.84
N CYS A 80 10.65 12.10 -10.47
CA CYS A 80 11.57 12.76 -11.39
C CYS A 80 12.31 11.77 -12.29
N GLN A 81 12.90 10.72 -11.70
CA GLN A 81 13.64 9.69 -12.45
C GLN A 81 12.77 9.01 -13.52
N ARG A 82 11.49 8.82 -13.23
CA ARG A 82 10.52 8.23 -14.16
C ARG A 82 9.89 9.23 -15.12
N SER A 83 10.33 10.49 -15.12
CA SER A 83 9.75 11.58 -15.91
C SER A 83 8.24 11.78 -15.68
N LEU A 84 7.78 11.50 -14.46
CA LEU A 84 6.38 11.65 -14.05
C LEU A 84 6.15 13.02 -13.40
N GLN A 85 4.93 13.53 -13.51
CA GLN A 85 4.54 14.77 -12.85
C GLN A 85 4.41 14.58 -11.34
N HIS A 86 4.89 15.56 -10.57
CA HIS A 86 4.79 15.59 -9.12
C HIS A 86 3.39 16.07 -8.72
N LEU A 87 2.46 15.13 -8.56
CA LEU A 87 1.14 15.44 -8.04
C LEU A 87 1.08 15.16 -6.54
N PRO A 88 0.65 16.14 -5.71
CA PRO A 88 0.44 15.93 -4.28
C PRO A 88 -0.47 14.73 -3.99
N SER A 89 -1.51 14.52 -4.80
CA SER A 89 -2.40 13.35 -4.71
C SER A 89 -1.66 12.02 -4.80
N ILE A 90 -0.72 11.87 -5.74
CA ILE A 90 0.05 10.63 -5.89
C ILE A 90 0.94 10.42 -4.67
N ILE A 91 1.61 11.47 -4.21
CA ILE A 91 2.52 11.40 -3.05
C ILE A 91 1.77 10.98 -1.79
N SER A 92 0.62 11.59 -1.52
CA SER A 92 -0.23 11.18 -0.40
C SER A 92 -0.68 9.72 -0.51
N LYS A 93 -0.98 9.23 -1.72
CA LYS A 93 -1.38 7.83 -1.94
C LYS A 93 -0.22 6.84 -1.80
N VAL A 94 0.99 7.23 -2.20
CA VAL A 94 2.21 6.44 -1.98
C VAL A 94 2.51 6.30 -0.48
N ILE A 95 2.39 7.40 0.27
CA ILE A 95 2.54 7.37 1.74
C ILE A 95 1.44 6.51 2.39
N GLN A 96 0.19 6.69 1.97
CA GLN A 96 -0.93 5.88 2.47
C GLN A 96 -0.71 4.38 2.20
N LEU A 97 -0.19 4.02 1.02
CA LEU A 97 0.18 2.64 0.71
C LEU A 97 1.27 2.13 1.66
N TYR A 98 2.34 2.91 1.86
CA TYR A 98 3.43 2.55 2.76
C TYR A 98 2.94 2.30 4.20
N GLU A 99 2.16 3.22 4.77
CA GLU A 99 1.57 3.05 6.11
C GLU A 99 0.70 1.80 6.20
N THR A 100 -0.08 1.53 5.15
CA THR A 100 -0.96 0.36 5.11
C THR A 100 -0.17 -0.94 5.08
N MET A 101 0.95 -0.98 4.37
CA MET A 101 1.86 -2.14 4.30
C MET A 101 2.59 -2.41 5.62
N LEU A 102 2.89 -1.37 6.40
CA LEU A 102 3.49 -1.55 7.73
C LEU A 102 2.55 -2.27 8.72
N VAL A 103 1.24 -2.08 8.57
CA VAL A 103 0.22 -2.66 9.46
C VAL A 103 -0.28 -4.01 8.97
N ARG A 104 -0.41 -4.20 7.65
CA ARG A 104 -1.02 -5.39 7.03
C ARG A 104 -0.17 -5.89 5.87
N HIS A 105 0.09 -7.19 5.84
CA HIS A 105 0.80 -7.83 4.72
C HIS A 105 -0.06 -7.99 3.47
N GLY A 106 -1.38 -7.86 3.60
CA GLY A 106 -2.32 -7.90 2.47
C GLY A 106 -2.94 -6.53 2.21
N VAL A 107 -2.74 -5.97 1.02
CA VAL A 107 -3.27 -4.65 0.63
C VAL A 107 -4.03 -4.72 -0.69
N MET A 108 -5.18 -4.04 -0.77
CA MET A 108 -6.00 -3.89 -1.97
C MET A 108 -5.95 -2.44 -2.45
N LEU A 109 -5.49 -2.26 -3.69
CA LEU A 109 -5.52 -1.00 -4.43
C LEU A 109 -6.80 -0.97 -5.27
N VAL A 110 -7.75 -0.13 -4.87
CA VAL A 110 -9.08 -0.06 -5.48
C VAL A 110 -9.20 1.20 -6.32
N GLY A 111 -9.58 1.04 -7.59
CA GLY A 111 -9.94 2.16 -8.45
C GLY A 111 -10.02 1.78 -9.93
N PRO A 112 -10.56 2.65 -10.79
CA PRO A 112 -10.73 2.36 -12.22
C PRO A 112 -9.38 2.11 -12.92
N THR A 113 -9.39 1.33 -14.01
CA THR A 113 -8.20 1.17 -14.86
C THR A 113 -7.70 2.54 -15.34
N GLY A 114 -6.38 2.73 -15.34
CA GLY A 114 -5.78 4.01 -15.70
C GLY A 114 -5.64 5.02 -14.56
N SER A 115 -6.15 4.73 -13.35
CA SER A 115 -6.01 5.61 -12.17
C SER A 115 -4.60 5.69 -11.57
N GLY A 116 -3.59 5.07 -12.19
CA GLY A 116 -2.20 5.13 -11.71
C GLY A 116 -1.87 4.18 -10.56
N LYS A 117 -2.71 3.18 -10.25
CA LYS A 117 -2.43 2.15 -9.22
C LYS A 117 -1.06 1.52 -9.39
N THR A 118 -0.76 1.08 -10.61
CA THR A 118 0.55 0.54 -10.98
C THR A 118 1.69 1.50 -10.69
N THR A 119 1.51 2.77 -11.04
CA THR A 119 2.50 3.82 -10.78
C THR A 119 2.74 4.01 -9.28
N VAL A 120 1.69 3.98 -8.44
CA VAL A 120 1.80 4.19 -6.99
C VAL A 120 2.70 3.14 -6.34
N TYR A 121 2.43 1.84 -6.55
CA TYR A 121 3.27 0.80 -5.92
C TYR A 121 4.65 0.71 -6.55
N CYS A 122 4.81 0.96 -7.86
CA CYS A 122 6.14 0.94 -8.45
C CYS A 122 7.00 2.12 -7.94
N VAL A 123 6.44 3.32 -7.81
CA VAL A 123 7.16 4.47 -7.23
C VAL A 123 7.53 4.20 -5.77
N LEU A 124 6.65 3.54 -5.01
CA LEU A 124 6.98 3.14 -3.65
C LEU A 124 8.14 2.15 -3.62
N ALA A 125 8.15 1.13 -4.48
CA ALA A 125 9.25 0.17 -4.58
C ALA A 125 10.60 0.86 -4.88
N ASP A 126 10.63 1.76 -5.88
CA ASP A 126 11.83 2.53 -6.25
C ASP A 126 12.30 3.42 -5.09
N THR A 127 11.35 4.01 -4.35
CA THR A 127 11.64 4.87 -3.20
C THR A 127 12.28 4.06 -2.07
N LEU A 128 11.74 2.87 -1.76
CA LEU A 128 12.27 2.01 -0.71
C LEU A 128 13.67 1.50 -1.04
N ASP A 129 13.91 1.14 -2.30
CA ASP A 129 15.22 0.71 -2.79
C ASP A 129 16.26 1.84 -2.69
N THR A 130 15.88 3.05 -3.11
CA THR A 130 16.74 4.24 -2.97
C THR A 130 17.06 4.56 -1.51
N LEU A 131 16.08 4.47 -0.62
CA LEU A 131 16.26 4.70 0.81
C LEU A 131 17.14 3.64 1.48
N TYR A 132 17.03 2.39 1.03
CA TYR A 132 17.89 1.30 1.49
C TYR A 132 19.36 1.58 1.12
N HIS A 133 19.62 1.95 -0.14
CA HIS A 133 20.96 2.31 -0.59
C HIS A 133 21.52 3.58 0.07
N ALA A 134 20.67 4.51 0.49
CA ALA A 134 21.05 5.70 1.25
C ALA A 134 21.46 5.40 2.71
N GLY A 135 21.25 4.18 3.21
CA GLY A 135 21.71 3.76 4.54
C GLY A 135 20.88 4.28 5.71
N HIS A 136 19.63 4.71 5.48
CA HIS A 136 18.72 5.10 6.54
C HIS A 136 18.26 3.88 7.36
N GLN A 137 18.41 3.92 8.70
CA GLN A 137 17.97 2.83 9.57
C GLN A 137 16.47 2.92 9.92
N ASN A 138 15.77 1.77 9.73
CA ASN A 138 14.36 1.45 9.98
C ASN A 138 13.35 1.82 8.87
N PRO A 139 12.40 0.93 8.53
CA PRO A 139 12.53 -0.41 7.95
C PRO A 139 12.49 -0.29 6.41
N PHE A 140 13.59 0.15 5.80
CA PHE A 140 13.72 0.15 4.34
C PHE A 140 14.36 -1.16 3.91
N TYR A 141 13.84 -1.75 2.85
CA TYR A 141 14.23 -3.07 2.36
C TYR A 141 14.24 -3.06 0.83
N ILE A 142 15.05 -3.95 0.25
CA ILE A 142 15.05 -4.18 -1.18
C ILE A 142 13.73 -4.87 -1.56
N VAL A 143 13.05 -4.31 -2.56
CA VAL A 143 11.75 -4.79 -3.00
C VAL A 143 11.90 -5.60 -4.29
N LYS A 144 11.48 -6.87 -4.25
CA LYS A 144 11.32 -7.70 -5.47
C LYS A 144 9.85 -7.88 -5.77
N THR A 145 9.39 -7.30 -6.89
CA THR A 145 7.99 -7.41 -7.33
C THR A 145 7.78 -8.62 -8.23
N TYR A 146 6.81 -9.46 -7.90
CA TYR A 146 6.37 -10.60 -8.71
C TYR A 146 4.93 -10.38 -9.15
N MET A 147 4.71 -10.35 -10.46
CA MET A 147 3.38 -10.17 -11.03
C MET A 147 2.74 -11.55 -11.25
N LEU A 148 1.57 -11.76 -10.65
CA LEU A 148 0.90 -13.04 -10.60
C LEU A 148 -0.46 -12.92 -11.27
N ASN A 149 -0.72 -13.79 -12.25
CA ASN A 149 -2.08 -13.99 -12.74
C ASN A 149 -2.75 -15.09 -11.89
N PRO A 150 -3.76 -14.78 -11.08
CA PRO A 150 -4.39 -15.76 -10.18
C PRO A 150 -5.00 -16.97 -10.91
N ARG A 151 -5.17 -16.91 -12.25
CA ARG A 151 -5.65 -18.02 -13.08
C ARG A 151 -4.57 -18.83 -13.80
N SER A 152 -3.30 -18.43 -13.77
CA SER A 152 -2.29 -18.97 -14.70
C SER A 152 -1.01 -19.49 -14.06
N VAL A 153 -0.85 -19.39 -12.74
CA VAL A 153 0.39 -19.83 -12.07
C VAL A 153 0.10 -21.05 -11.20
N SER A 154 0.91 -22.10 -11.37
CA SER A 154 0.89 -23.23 -10.45
C SER A 154 1.56 -22.80 -9.14
N MET A 155 0.94 -23.12 -7.99
CA MET A 155 1.44 -22.65 -6.69
C MET A 155 2.88 -23.11 -6.40
N GLY A 156 3.33 -24.24 -6.95
CA GLY A 156 4.71 -24.72 -6.80
C GLY A 156 5.75 -23.86 -7.51
N GLU A 157 5.42 -23.28 -8.67
CA GLU A 157 6.31 -22.34 -9.39
C GLU A 157 6.35 -20.97 -8.72
N LEU A 158 5.28 -20.60 -8.00
CA LEU A 158 5.22 -19.33 -7.27
C LEU A 158 6.24 -19.22 -6.13
N TYR A 159 6.60 -20.36 -5.55
CA TYR A 159 7.52 -20.47 -4.42
C TYR A 159 8.86 -21.11 -4.82
N GLY A 160 9.16 -21.17 -6.13
CA GLY A 160 10.37 -21.76 -6.68
C GLY A 160 11.63 -21.24 -5.99
N GLU A 161 12.39 -22.19 -5.42
CA GLU A 161 13.62 -22.09 -4.62
C GLU A 161 13.61 -21.07 -3.46
N GLN A 162 13.96 -21.54 -2.26
CA GLN A 162 14.25 -20.66 -1.12
C GLN A 162 15.47 -19.80 -1.46
N ASP A 163 15.24 -18.61 -2.02
CA ASP A 163 16.27 -17.58 -2.03
C ASP A 163 16.60 -17.21 -0.58
N PHE A 164 17.84 -17.45 -0.16
CA PHE A 164 18.37 -17.04 1.15
C PHE A 164 18.65 -15.53 1.24
N SER A 165 18.17 -14.74 0.28
CA SER A 165 18.29 -13.28 0.32
C SER A 165 17.28 -12.70 1.30
N ASP A 166 17.70 -11.76 2.17
CA ASP A 166 16.85 -10.96 3.06
C ASP A 166 15.93 -9.96 2.31
N ASP A 167 15.69 -10.20 1.01
CA ASP A 167 14.90 -9.34 0.15
C ASP A 167 13.41 -9.52 0.45
N HIS A 168 12.70 -8.39 0.46
CA HIS A 168 11.27 -8.38 0.71
C HIS A 168 10.52 -8.56 -0.62
N LYS A 169 9.63 -9.54 -0.66
CA LYS A 169 8.97 -9.96 -1.91
C LYS A 169 7.54 -9.43 -1.93
N TRP A 170 7.20 -8.65 -2.96
CA TRP A 170 5.85 -8.15 -3.20
C TRP A 170 5.18 -8.98 -4.28
N VAL A 171 4.14 -9.71 -3.91
CA VAL A 171 3.34 -10.51 -4.83
C VAL A 171 2.13 -9.69 -5.25
N ILE A 172 2.11 -9.25 -6.51
CA ILE A 172 1.07 -8.40 -7.06
C ILE A 172 0.15 -9.23 -7.93
N SER A 173 -1.10 -9.38 -7.50
CA SER A 173 -2.16 -10.03 -8.28
C SER A 173 -2.99 -8.97 -8.98
N GLY A 174 -2.92 -8.93 -10.31
CA GLY A 174 -3.72 -8.05 -11.14
C GLY A 174 -4.90 -8.79 -11.76
N GLY A 175 -6.08 -8.17 -11.75
CA GLY A 175 -7.26 -8.70 -12.43
C GLY A 175 -8.55 -8.50 -11.65
N PRO A 176 -9.70 -8.82 -12.26
CA PRO A 176 -10.99 -8.70 -11.59
C PRO A 176 -11.07 -9.65 -10.38
N VAL A 177 -11.61 -9.13 -9.28
CA VAL A 177 -11.93 -9.94 -8.11
C VAL A 177 -13.12 -10.82 -8.41
N ASP A 178 -12.97 -12.09 -8.10
CA ASP A 178 -13.98 -13.12 -8.19
C ASP A 178 -14.02 -13.80 -6.83
N ALA A 179 -15.24 -14.00 -6.33
CA ALA A 179 -15.53 -14.42 -4.96
C ALA A 179 -14.75 -15.69 -4.60
N LEU A 180 -14.61 -16.63 -5.54
CA LEU A 180 -13.97 -17.90 -5.28
C LEU A 180 -12.47 -17.77 -4.98
N TRP A 181 -11.73 -16.98 -5.76
CA TRP A 181 -10.29 -16.88 -5.57
C TRP A 181 -9.94 -16.06 -4.33
N ILE A 182 -10.68 -14.99 -4.07
CA ILE A 182 -10.39 -14.14 -2.92
C ILE A 182 -10.79 -14.82 -1.60
N GLU A 183 -11.81 -15.66 -1.60
CA GLU A 183 -12.16 -16.48 -0.44
C GLU A 183 -11.08 -17.50 -0.09
N ASN A 184 -10.51 -18.17 -1.10
CA ASN A 184 -9.39 -19.10 -0.90
C ASN A 184 -8.15 -18.42 -0.33
N MET A 185 -7.98 -17.11 -0.57
CA MET A 185 -6.86 -16.33 -0.04
C MET A 185 -7.08 -15.82 1.39
N ASN A 186 -8.29 -15.92 1.97
CA ASN A 186 -8.55 -15.40 3.31
C ASN A 186 -7.65 -16.01 4.40
N THR A 187 -7.28 -17.29 4.28
CA THR A 187 -6.36 -17.94 5.24
C THR A 187 -4.93 -17.39 5.17
N VAL A 188 -4.54 -16.93 3.97
CA VAL A 188 -3.25 -16.30 3.70
C VAL A 188 -3.22 -14.88 4.21
N LEU A 189 -4.34 -14.17 4.04
CA LEU A 189 -4.50 -12.77 4.40
C LEU A 189 -4.76 -12.56 5.90
N ASP A 190 -5.10 -13.62 6.63
CA ASP A 190 -5.21 -13.57 8.09
C ASP A 190 -3.82 -13.62 8.77
N ASP A 191 -3.80 -13.37 10.08
CA ASP A 191 -2.57 -13.31 10.90
C ASP A 191 -1.75 -14.63 10.86
N ASN A 192 -2.40 -15.73 10.45
CA ASN A 192 -1.77 -17.05 10.31
C ASN A 192 -0.79 -17.14 9.14
N LYS A 193 -0.96 -16.31 8.10
CA LYS A 193 -0.15 -16.31 6.88
C LYS A 193 0.01 -17.71 6.25
N MET A 194 -1.08 -18.49 6.20
CA MET A 194 -1.06 -19.87 5.69
C MET A 194 -1.85 -19.99 4.38
N LEU A 195 -1.17 -20.50 3.35
CA LEU A 195 -1.79 -20.86 2.08
C LEU A 195 -2.14 -22.34 2.08
N CYS A 196 -3.43 -22.63 1.92
CA CYS A 196 -3.94 -23.98 1.76
C CYS A 196 -4.05 -24.28 0.27
N LEU A 197 -3.28 -25.28 -0.19
CA LEU A 197 -3.28 -25.73 -1.58
C LEU A 197 -4.38 -26.77 -1.82
N ALA A 198 -4.78 -26.93 -3.09
CA ALA A 198 -5.80 -27.92 -3.48
C ALA A 198 -5.36 -29.37 -3.21
N ASN A 199 -4.06 -29.64 -3.12
CA ASN A 199 -3.50 -30.94 -2.71
C ASN A 199 -3.51 -31.13 -1.18
N SER A 200 -4.20 -30.27 -0.43
CA SER A 200 -4.25 -30.27 1.04
C SER A 200 -2.93 -29.94 1.75
N GLU A 201 -1.91 -29.51 1.03
CA GLU A 201 -0.68 -28.98 1.65
C GLU A 201 -0.92 -27.56 2.18
N SER A 202 -0.26 -27.24 3.29
CA SER A 202 -0.33 -25.91 3.91
C SER A 202 1.06 -25.30 3.95
N ILE A 203 1.24 -24.17 3.26
CA ILE A 203 2.51 -23.44 3.20
C ILE A 203 2.37 -22.18 4.05
N LYS A 204 3.27 -22.00 5.03
CA LYS A 204 3.34 -20.79 5.83
C LYS A 204 4.23 -19.76 5.14
N LEU A 205 3.71 -18.55 4.95
CA LEU A 205 4.48 -17.44 4.38
C LEU A 205 5.39 -16.81 5.43
N THR A 206 6.57 -16.39 4.96
CA THR A 206 7.51 -15.57 5.74
C THR A 206 6.94 -14.17 5.95
N SER A 207 7.36 -13.49 7.02
CA SER A 207 6.97 -12.10 7.29
C SER A 207 7.45 -11.09 6.24
N SER A 208 8.45 -11.47 5.42
CA SER A 208 9.03 -10.64 4.37
C SER A 208 8.27 -10.68 3.03
N ILE A 209 7.06 -11.26 3.02
CA ILE A 209 6.21 -11.34 1.83
C ILE A 209 4.97 -10.49 2.06
N ASP A 210 4.76 -9.52 1.17
CA ASP A 210 3.52 -8.74 1.08
C ASP A 210 2.74 -9.12 -0.17
N MET A 211 1.42 -9.15 -0.04
CA MET A 211 0.48 -9.41 -1.11
C MET A 211 -0.29 -8.15 -1.44
N MET A 212 -0.26 -7.78 -2.71
CA MET A 212 -1.00 -6.65 -3.26
C MET A 212 -2.02 -7.11 -4.29
N PHE A 213 -3.20 -6.53 -4.26
CA PHE A 213 -4.25 -6.78 -5.25
C PHE A 213 -4.60 -5.48 -5.97
N GLU A 214 -4.42 -5.47 -7.28
CA GLU A 214 -4.89 -4.37 -8.13
C GLU A 214 -6.28 -4.69 -8.66
N VAL A 215 -7.28 -3.96 -8.16
CA VAL A 215 -8.70 -4.28 -8.41
C VAL A 215 -9.48 -3.04 -8.80
N GLN A 216 -10.49 -3.22 -9.66
CA GLN A 216 -11.37 -2.12 -10.06
C GLN A 216 -12.37 -1.76 -8.97
N ASP A 217 -13.05 -2.77 -8.45
CA ASP A 217 -14.03 -2.66 -7.38
C ASP A 217 -13.94 -3.86 -6.44
N VAL A 218 -14.66 -3.74 -5.33
CA VAL A 218 -14.68 -4.72 -4.24
C VAL A 218 -16.11 -5.28 -4.08
N ALA A 219 -16.97 -5.11 -5.09
CA ALA A 219 -18.40 -5.41 -4.97
C ALA A 219 -18.67 -6.90 -4.75
N VAL A 220 -17.77 -7.75 -5.24
CA VAL A 220 -17.86 -9.22 -5.18
C VAL A 220 -17.12 -9.79 -3.96
N ALA A 221 -16.35 -8.97 -3.22
CA ALA A 221 -15.58 -9.45 -2.09
C ALA A 221 -16.42 -9.54 -0.80
N SER A 222 -16.18 -10.58 -0.01
CA SER A 222 -16.85 -10.74 1.29
C SER A 222 -16.40 -9.65 2.29
N PRO A 223 -17.27 -9.23 3.23
CA PRO A 223 -16.87 -8.31 4.30
C PRO A 223 -15.70 -8.82 5.16
N THR A 224 -15.54 -10.14 5.25
CA THR A 224 -14.41 -10.79 5.94
C THR A 224 -13.10 -10.46 5.25
N THR A 225 -13.03 -10.63 3.93
CA THR A 225 -11.86 -10.30 3.11
C THR A 225 -11.47 -8.83 3.25
N VAL A 226 -12.43 -7.91 3.14
CA VAL A 226 -12.20 -6.46 3.29
C VAL A 226 -11.71 -6.13 4.70
N SER A 227 -12.08 -6.93 5.70
CA SER A 227 -11.60 -6.76 7.07
C SER A 227 -10.15 -7.24 7.25
N HIS A 228 -9.67 -8.19 6.45
CA HIS A 228 -8.30 -8.72 6.50
C HIS A 228 -7.31 -7.88 5.69
N CYS A 229 -7.74 -7.32 4.56
CA CYS A 229 -6.88 -6.49 3.70
C CYS A 229 -6.86 -5.01 4.10
N GLY A 230 -5.72 -4.36 3.98
CA GLY A 230 -5.64 -2.90 3.97
C GLY A 230 -6.25 -2.35 2.69
N MET A 231 -7.04 -1.29 2.77
CA MET A 231 -7.75 -0.73 1.61
C MET A 231 -7.15 0.64 1.27
N VAL A 232 -6.72 0.80 0.02
CA VAL A 232 -6.24 2.08 -0.51
C VAL A 232 -7.06 2.42 -1.74
N TYR A 233 -7.93 3.41 -1.60
CA TYR A 233 -8.77 3.90 -2.70
C TYR A 233 -8.02 4.96 -3.50
N ILE A 234 -7.96 4.77 -4.82
CA ILE A 234 -7.33 5.69 -5.76
C ILE A 234 -8.40 6.19 -6.72
N ASP A 235 -8.78 7.46 -6.53
CA ASP A 235 -9.76 8.14 -7.36
C ASP A 235 -9.10 8.67 -8.64
N THR A 236 -9.81 8.50 -9.77
CA THR A 236 -9.44 9.07 -11.06
C THR A 236 -9.69 10.57 -11.16
N GLU A 237 -10.62 11.13 -10.39
CA GLU A 237 -10.93 12.57 -10.48
C GLU A 237 -9.76 13.45 -10.00
N GLU A 238 -8.96 12.93 -9.07
CA GLU A 238 -7.73 13.57 -8.61
C GLU A 238 -6.66 13.63 -9.70
N LEU A 239 -6.61 12.60 -10.55
CA LEU A 239 -5.71 12.47 -11.68
C LEU A 239 -6.37 13.03 -12.94
N LYS A 240 -6.37 14.36 -13.05
CA LYS A 240 -6.79 15.06 -14.28
C LYS A 240 -5.95 14.60 -15.49
N TRP A 241 -6.43 14.89 -16.70
CA TRP A 241 -5.73 14.54 -17.95
C TRP A 241 -4.39 15.29 -18.14
N MET A 242 -4.26 16.48 -17.56
CA MET A 242 -3.13 17.39 -17.79
C MET A 242 -1.77 16.81 -17.34
N PRO A 243 -1.66 16.16 -16.15
CA PRO A 243 -0.48 15.40 -15.76
C PRO A 243 -0.01 14.37 -16.79
N TYR A 244 -0.94 13.60 -17.37
CA TYR A 244 -0.61 12.60 -18.40
C TYR A 244 -0.03 13.26 -19.64
N ALA A 245 -0.67 14.33 -20.12
CA ALA A 245 -0.21 15.07 -21.29
C ALA A 245 1.18 15.69 -21.08
N GLN A 246 1.45 16.22 -19.90
CA GLN A 246 2.75 16.79 -19.55
C GLN A 246 3.85 15.72 -19.46
N SER A 247 3.58 14.57 -18.83
CA SER A 247 4.52 13.45 -18.81
C SER A 247 4.82 12.91 -20.21
N VAL A 248 3.80 12.76 -21.05
CA VAL A 248 3.99 12.36 -22.45
C VAL A 248 4.80 13.41 -23.21
N HIS A 249 4.54 14.70 -22.98
CA HIS A 249 5.30 15.78 -23.62
C HIS A 249 6.79 15.74 -23.26
N ILE A 250 7.12 15.52 -21.98
CA ILE A 250 8.50 15.37 -21.52
C ILE A 250 9.15 14.13 -22.13
N ALA A 251 8.44 13.00 -22.17
CA ALA A 251 8.93 11.78 -22.81
C ALA A 251 9.16 11.96 -24.33
N LEU A 252 8.33 12.78 -24.99
CA LEU A 252 8.50 13.12 -26.40
C LEU A 252 9.69 14.05 -26.67
N GLN A 253 10.04 14.90 -25.70
CA GLN A 253 11.22 15.77 -25.78
C GLN A 253 12.53 15.01 -25.56
N SER A 254 12.53 13.91 -24.79
CA SER A 254 13.71 13.09 -24.55
C SER A 254 14.01 12.06 -25.65
N LEU A 255 13.06 11.83 -26.57
CA LEU A 255 13.26 10.98 -27.75
C LEU A 255 14.20 11.66 -28.77
N THR A 256 15.19 10.91 -29.27
CA THR A 256 16.15 11.36 -30.29
C THR A 256 15.45 11.91 -31.55
N ALA A 257 16.12 12.86 -32.23
CA ALA A 257 15.60 13.57 -33.40
C ALA A 257 15.10 12.66 -34.55
N GLU A 258 15.55 11.41 -34.59
CA GLU A 258 15.16 10.40 -35.58
C GLU A 258 13.73 9.86 -35.33
N HIS A 259 13.33 9.66 -34.07
CA HIS A 259 11.96 9.25 -33.70
C HIS A 259 10.95 10.38 -33.91
N GLN A 260 11.37 11.62 -33.70
CA GLN A 260 10.53 12.80 -33.96
C GLN A 260 10.22 13.00 -35.46
N ARG A 261 11.03 12.44 -36.38
CA ARG A 261 10.75 12.46 -37.82
C ARG A 261 9.66 11.46 -38.23
N LEU A 262 9.52 10.33 -37.53
CA LEU A 262 8.51 9.31 -37.84
C LEU A 262 7.11 9.71 -37.36
N LEU A 263 7.00 10.49 -36.29
CA LEU A 263 5.72 10.99 -35.75
C LEU A 263 5.12 12.17 -36.54
N LYS A 264 5.87 12.76 -37.47
CA LYS A 264 5.44 13.89 -38.31
C LYS A 264 4.92 13.49 -39.70
N LYS A 265 4.78 12.19 -39.96
CA LYS A 265 4.09 11.65 -41.15
C LYS A 265 2.71 11.13 -40.75
#